data_AF-A0A6J6DVH0-F1
#
_entry.id   AF-A0A6J6DVH0-F1
#
_cell.length_a   1.000
_cell.length_b   1.000
_cell.length_c   1.000
_cell.angle_alpha   90.00
_cell.angle_beta   90.00
_cell.angle_gamma   90.00
#
_symmetry.space_group_name_H-M   'P 1'
#
loop_
_entity.id
_entity.type
_entity.pdbx_description
1 polymer ?
#
loop_
_entity_poly.entity_id
_entity_poly.type
_entity_poly.pdbx_seq_one_letter_code
_entity_poly.pdbx_strand_id
1 'polypeptide(L)'
;MVSVRVYLAIPIALVVTFLFSLIASRLMPTRTRQPWEVATSWAAFALALLLALATLTFFVSLAIHYRAVIDLTTVISPGIFGGVALIVIQLLYLPNVVVATLGYISGSGAHIGSESIIHPFIFELEQLPALPLLGALPRGSFPWAIAGALVVIAFGFFIHRRLLARFGGDLTSAIALAAFFTFSLFLALTASGQLITDVLGEVGPSWWRFPLVLAGELALGMALSKGAILARVKLDERAKSRDEGLKP
;
A
#
# COMPACT_ATOMS: atom_id res chain seq x y z
N MET A 1 16.86 -28.36 -12.56
CA MET A 1 17.01 -28.24 -11.10
C MET A 1 16.09 -27.14 -10.63
N VAL A 2 14.98 -27.47 -9.97
CA VAL A 2 13.94 -26.50 -9.58
C VAL A 2 14.31 -25.92 -8.22
N SER A 3 14.64 -24.64 -8.18
CA SER A 3 14.82 -23.88 -6.94
C SER A 3 13.45 -23.64 -6.31
N VAL A 4 13.03 -24.52 -5.40
CA VAL A 4 11.88 -24.26 -4.53
C VAL A 4 12.33 -23.25 -3.47
N ARG A 5 12.07 -21.96 -3.70
CA ARG A 5 12.13 -20.97 -2.62
C ARG A 5 10.88 -21.13 -1.77
N VAL A 6 11.12 -21.50 -0.51
CA VAL A 6 10.11 -21.77 0.53
C VAL A 6 9.20 -20.55 0.72
N TYR A 7 7.96 -20.70 0.27
CA TYR A 7 6.87 -19.76 0.53
C TYR A 7 6.31 -20.02 1.95
N LEU A 8 6.06 -18.94 2.71
CA LEU A 8 5.08 -18.79 3.82
C LEU A 8 5.57 -18.58 5.27
N ALA A 9 6.80 -18.91 5.66
CA ALA A 9 7.25 -18.63 7.04
C ALA A 9 7.62 -17.15 7.29
N ILE A 10 8.10 -16.47 6.25
CA ILE A 10 8.71 -15.14 6.35
C ILE A 10 7.68 -14.00 6.51
N PRO A 11 6.62 -13.87 5.69
CA PRO A 11 5.68 -12.76 5.83
C PRO A 11 4.86 -12.83 7.12
N ILE A 12 4.52 -14.03 7.61
CA ILE A 12 3.83 -14.21 8.91
C ILE A 12 4.77 -13.79 10.06
N ALA A 13 6.03 -14.22 10.04
CA ALA A 13 7.01 -13.82 11.04
C ALA A 13 7.23 -12.29 11.04
N LEU A 14 7.19 -11.63 9.89
CA LEU A 14 7.38 -10.18 9.79
C LEU A 14 6.17 -9.38 10.27
N VAL A 15 4.95 -9.79 9.93
CA VAL A 15 3.73 -9.15 10.44
C VAL A 15 3.65 -9.33 11.96
N VAL A 16 3.97 -10.53 12.47
CA VAL A 16 4.03 -10.79 13.91
C VAL A 16 5.13 -9.97 14.59
N THR A 17 6.34 -9.87 14.01
CA THR A 17 7.44 -9.06 14.56
C THR A 17 7.13 -7.55 14.52
N PHE A 18 6.45 -7.08 13.47
CA PHE A 18 6.03 -5.68 13.32
C PHE A 18 4.93 -5.30 14.32
N LEU A 19 3.92 -6.15 14.50
CA LEU A 19 2.88 -5.97 15.52
C LEU A 19 3.47 -6.06 16.93
N PHE A 20 4.38 -7.01 17.17
CA PHE A 20 5.08 -7.14 18.46
C PHE A 20 5.96 -5.92 18.75
N SER A 21 6.66 -5.36 17.76
CA SER A 21 7.44 -4.13 17.87
C SER A 21 6.54 -2.90 18.15
N LEU A 22 5.38 -2.81 17.51
CA LEU A 22 4.40 -1.75 17.76
C LEU A 22 3.85 -1.80 19.18
N ILE A 23 3.54 -3.00 19.69
CA ILE A 23 3.04 -3.20 21.06
C ILE A 23 4.17 -2.96 22.09
N ALA A 24 5.38 -3.47 21.85
CA ALA A 24 6.55 -3.22 22.70
C ALA A 24 6.89 -1.72 22.79
N SER A 25 6.72 -0.97 21.69
CA SER A 25 6.93 0.49 21.67
C SER A 25 5.93 1.28 22.54
N ARG A 26 4.80 0.66 22.90
CA ARG A 26 3.76 1.25 23.76
C ARG A 26 3.92 0.89 25.23
N LEU A 27 4.78 -0.08 25.56
CA LEU A 27 5.05 -0.57 26.91
C LEU A 27 6.30 0.07 27.56
N MET A 28 7.11 0.83 26.82
CA MET A 28 8.30 1.49 27.37
C MET A 28 7.99 2.85 28.04
N PRO A 29 8.52 3.12 29.25
CA PRO A 29 8.29 4.37 29.96
C PRO A 29 8.81 5.57 29.18
N THR A 30 8.14 6.71 29.35
CA THR A 30 8.32 8.00 28.67
C THR A 30 9.78 8.48 28.56
N ARG A 31 10.48 8.02 27.53
CA ARG A 31 11.64 8.69 26.93
C ARG A 31 11.12 9.64 25.85
N THR A 32 11.63 10.86 25.80
CA THR A 32 11.31 11.82 24.72
C THR A 32 11.66 11.18 23.38
N ARG A 33 10.63 10.77 22.61
CA ARG A 33 10.81 10.09 21.32
C ARG A 33 11.61 10.98 20.37
N GLN A 34 12.68 10.43 19.80
CA GLN A 34 13.53 11.15 18.87
C GLN A 34 12.76 11.49 17.58
N PRO A 35 13.11 12.55 16.84
CA PRO A 35 12.37 12.97 15.65
C PRO A 35 12.24 11.87 14.58
N TRP A 36 13.30 11.06 14.40
CA TRP A 36 13.32 9.96 13.44
C TRP A 36 12.38 8.81 13.83
N GLU A 37 12.24 8.49 15.12
CA GLU A 37 11.31 7.46 15.62
C GLU A 37 9.85 7.84 15.36
N VAL A 38 9.54 9.13 15.53
CA VAL A 38 8.20 9.66 15.26
C VAL A 38 7.94 9.64 13.75
N ALA A 39 8.89 10.07 12.94
CA ALA A 39 8.80 10.04 11.48
C ALA A 39 8.56 8.62 10.93
N THR A 40 9.34 7.64 11.37
CA THR A 40 9.17 6.23 10.96
C THR A 40 7.86 5.64 11.45
N SER A 41 7.42 5.98 12.67
CA SER A 41 6.12 5.55 13.20
C SER A 41 4.95 6.08 12.36
N TRP A 42 5.01 7.34 11.90
CA TRP A 42 3.98 7.91 11.04
C TRP A 42 3.95 7.26 9.66
N ALA A 43 5.12 6.95 9.08
CA ALA A 43 5.21 6.22 7.82
C ALA A 43 4.59 4.81 7.94
N ALA A 44 4.94 4.08 9.00
CA ALA A 44 4.39 2.77 9.32
C ALA A 44 2.87 2.82 9.51
N PHE A 45 2.37 3.81 10.26
CA PHE A 45 0.94 4.01 10.50
C PHE A 45 0.17 4.30 9.21
N ALA A 46 0.70 5.18 8.35
CA ALA A 46 0.08 5.50 7.06
C ALA A 46 -0.02 4.27 6.17
N LEU A 47 1.07 3.49 6.06
CA LEU A 47 1.07 2.27 5.27
C LEU A 47 0.11 1.21 5.83
N ALA A 48 0.04 1.05 7.15
CA ALA A 48 -0.92 0.15 7.79
C ALA A 48 -2.38 0.54 7.50
N LEU A 49 -2.69 1.85 7.51
CA LEU A 49 -4.02 2.35 7.23
C LEU A 49 -4.39 2.20 5.74
N LEU A 50 -3.43 2.39 4.83
CA LEU A 50 -3.60 2.10 3.41
C LEU A 50 -3.84 0.61 3.15
N LEU A 51 -3.11 -0.29 3.84
CA LEU A 51 -3.36 -1.73 3.77
C LEU A 51 -4.74 -2.10 4.32
N ALA A 52 -5.19 -1.45 5.40
CA ALA A 52 -6.54 -1.67 5.92
C ALA A 52 -7.62 -1.25 4.91
N LEU A 53 -7.43 -0.12 4.23
CA LEU A 53 -8.33 0.35 3.16
C LEU A 53 -8.31 -0.60 1.95
N ALA A 54 -7.13 -1.07 1.54
CA ALA A 54 -6.99 -2.06 0.47
C ALA A 54 -7.67 -3.39 0.84
N THR A 55 -7.54 -3.83 2.09
CA THR A 55 -8.24 -5.01 2.61
C THR A 55 -9.75 -4.85 2.51
N LEU A 56 -10.30 -3.72 2.96
CA LEU A 56 -11.72 -3.43 2.86
C LEU A 56 -12.19 -3.44 1.38
N THR A 57 -11.41 -2.81 0.50
CA THR A 57 -11.69 -2.75 -0.94
C THR A 57 -11.71 -4.16 -1.55
N PHE A 58 -10.75 -5.01 -1.19
CA PHE A 58 -10.72 -6.40 -1.61
C PHE A 58 -11.96 -7.16 -1.14
N PHE A 59 -12.36 -7.03 0.13
CA PHE A 59 -13.56 -7.71 0.64
C PHE A 59 -14.85 -7.22 -0.02
N VAL A 60 -14.95 -5.93 -0.33
CA VAL A 60 -16.08 -5.39 -1.11
C VAL A 60 -16.08 -6.01 -2.51
N SER A 61 -14.92 -6.09 -3.17
CA SER A 61 -14.82 -6.74 -4.48
C SER A 61 -15.17 -8.23 -4.43
N LEU A 62 -14.73 -8.93 -3.39
CA LEU A 62 -15.04 -10.34 -3.14
C LEU A 62 -16.55 -10.55 -2.97
N ALA A 63 -17.23 -9.66 -2.23
CA ALA A 63 -18.68 -9.72 -2.04
C ALA A 63 -19.44 -9.48 -3.35
N ILE A 64 -19.01 -8.50 -4.15
CA ILE A 64 -19.60 -8.19 -5.47
C ILE A 64 -19.43 -9.37 -6.44
N HIS A 65 -18.25 -10.01 -6.44
CA HIS A 65 -17.90 -11.07 -7.37
C HIS A 65 -18.01 -12.49 -6.77
N TYR A 66 -18.74 -12.65 -5.66
CA TYR A 66 -18.80 -13.91 -4.92
C TYR A 66 -19.21 -15.13 -5.76
N ARG A 67 -20.08 -14.94 -6.77
CA ARG A 67 -20.46 -16.00 -7.71
C ARG A 67 -19.25 -16.55 -8.49
N ALA A 68 -18.35 -15.68 -8.94
CA ALA A 68 -17.13 -16.08 -9.65
C ALA A 68 -16.25 -17.01 -8.79
N VAL A 69 -16.17 -16.71 -7.50
CA VAL A 69 -15.39 -17.47 -6.52
C VAL A 69 -15.99 -18.86 -6.34
N ILE A 70 -17.32 -18.96 -6.25
CA ILE A 70 -18.01 -20.25 -6.19
C ILE A 70 -17.74 -21.04 -7.47
N ASP A 71 -17.95 -20.43 -8.63
CA ASP A 71 -17.80 -21.10 -9.94
C ASP A 71 -16.38 -21.69 -10.08
N LEU A 72 -15.35 -20.91 -9.74
CA LEU A 72 -13.95 -21.38 -9.74
C LEU A 72 -13.72 -22.52 -8.73
N THR A 73 -14.34 -22.45 -7.54
CA THR A 73 -14.24 -23.52 -6.54
C THR A 73 -14.91 -24.80 -7.03
N THR A 74 -16.05 -24.70 -7.71
CA THR A 74 -16.80 -25.84 -8.25
C THR A 74 -16.05 -26.50 -9.40
N VAL A 75 -15.41 -25.74 -10.29
CA VAL A 75 -14.58 -26.28 -11.39
C VAL A 75 -13.40 -27.08 -10.87
N ILE A 76 -12.77 -26.63 -9.77
CA ILE A 76 -11.67 -27.37 -9.13
C ILE A 76 -12.18 -28.67 -8.47
N SER A 77 -13.48 -28.73 -8.14
CA SER A 77 -14.17 -29.84 -7.48
C SER A 77 -13.31 -30.53 -6.40
N PRO A 78 -12.79 -29.77 -5.42
CA PRO A 78 -11.87 -30.33 -4.46
C PRO A 78 -12.59 -31.33 -3.55
N GLY A 79 -12.04 -32.55 -3.42
CA GLY A 79 -12.43 -33.45 -2.34
C GLY A 79 -12.13 -32.85 -0.97
N ILE A 80 -12.57 -33.47 0.13
CA ILE A 80 -12.46 -32.91 1.50
C ILE A 80 -11.05 -32.38 1.83
N PHE A 81 -10.01 -33.19 1.60
CA PHE A 81 -8.62 -32.80 1.84
C PHE A 81 -8.13 -31.69 0.90
N GLY A 82 -8.55 -31.73 -0.37
CA GLY A 82 -8.27 -30.66 -1.33
C GLY A 82 -8.95 -29.35 -0.94
N GLY A 83 -10.17 -29.41 -0.41
CA GLY A 83 -10.94 -28.25 0.00
C GLY A 83 -10.29 -27.54 1.18
N VAL A 84 -9.86 -28.31 2.19
CA VAL A 84 -9.09 -27.77 3.32
C VAL A 84 -7.78 -27.17 2.84
N ALA A 85 -7.02 -27.88 1.99
CA ALA A 85 -5.76 -27.36 1.46
C ALA A 85 -5.96 -26.06 0.66
N LEU A 86 -7.03 -25.97 -0.14
CA LEU A 86 -7.38 -24.75 -0.89
C LEU A 86 -7.75 -23.59 0.02
N ILE A 87 -8.51 -23.83 1.10
CA ILE A 87 -8.81 -22.78 2.08
C ILE A 87 -7.52 -22.27 2.72
N VAL A 88 -6.62 -23.18 3.12
CA VAL A 88 -5.32 -22.81 3.70
C VAL A 88 -4.50 -21.97 2.71
N ILE A 89 -4.35 -22.42 1.47
CA ILE A 89 -3.62 -21.68 0.44
C ILE A 89 -4.23 -20.30 0.20
N GLN A 90 -5.56 -20.19 0.11
CA GLN A 90 -6.23 -18.91 -0.08
C GLN A 90 -5.98 -17.94 1.08
N LEU A 91 -6.08 -18.41 2.33
CA LEU A 91 -5.79 -17.60 3.52
C LEU A 91 -4.34 -17.11 3.52
N LEU A 92 -3.41 -18.00 3.17
CA LEU A 92 -2.00 -17.71 3.08
C LEU A 92 -1.64 -16.74 1.94
N TYR A 93 -2.49 -16.67 0.92
CA TYR A 93 -2.33 -15.79 -0.23
C TYR A 93 -2.98 -14.40 -0.05
N LEU A 94 -3.88 -14.24 0.93
CA LEU A 94 -4.55 -12.97 1.22
C LEU A 94 -3.61 -11.76 1.38
N PRO A 95 -2.46 -11.86 2.10
CA PRO A 95 -1.55 -10.72 2.23
C PRO A 95 -1.08 -10.20 0.88
N ASN A 96 -0.78 -11.09 -0.06
CA ASN A 96 -0.31 -10.72 -1.40
C ASN A 96 -1.41 -10.00 -2.18
N VAL A 97 -2.64 -10.49 -2.09
CA VAL A 97 -3.79 -9.87 -2.76
C VAL A 97 -4.13 -8.50 -2.17
N VAL A 98 -3.98 -8.31 -0.86
CA VAL A 98 -4.16 -7.00 -0.23
C VAL A 98 -3.13 -5.99 -0.73
N VAL A 99 -1.85 -6.37 -0.82
CA VAL A 99 -0.81 -5.47 -1.36
C VAL A 99 -1.02 -5.21 -2.85
N ALA A 100 -1.43 -6.23 -3.63
CA ALA A 100 -1.81 -6.06 -5.03
C ALA A 100 -3.02 -5.11 -5.20
N THR A 101 -4.01 -5.21 -4.31
CA THR A 101 -5.18 -4.31 -4.27
C THR A 101 -4.75 -2.88 -3.96
N LEU A 102 -3.82 -2.70 -3.01
CA LEU A 102 -3.24 -1.38 -2.74
C LEU A 102 -2.56 -0.83 -3.99
N GLY A 103 -1.80 -1.65 -4.71
CA GLY A 103 -1.16 -1.26 -5.96
C GLY A 103 -2.16 -0.92 -7.07
N TYR A 104 -3.31 -1.60 -7.11
CA TYR A 104 -4.39 -1.27 -8.03
C TYR A 104 -4.99 0.11 -7.73
N ILE A 105 -5.41 0.37 -6.48
CA ILE A 105 -6.08 1.64 -6.12
C ILE A 105 -5.13 2.85 -6.07
N SER A 106 -3.82 2.63 -5.86
CA SER A 106 -2.81 3.68 -6.03
C SER A 106 -2.36 3.85 -7.48
N GLY A 107 -2.76 2.98 -8.40
CA GLY A 107 -2.33 3.05 -9.79
C GLY A 107 -0.86 2.67 -10.02
N SER A 108 -0.22 1.94 -9.11
CA SER A 108 1.04 1.26 -9.44
C SER A 108 0.82 0.00 -10.28
N GLY A 109 -0.39 -0.57 -10.21
CA GLY A 109 -0.78 -1.82 -10.82
C GLY A 109 -0.26 -3.07 -10.09
N ALA A 110 -0.68 -4.23 -10.57
CA ALA A 110 -0.22 -5.55 -10.15
C ALA A 110 -0.26 -6.54 -11.33
N HIS A 111 0.53 -7.62 -11.25
CA HIS A 111 0.56 -8.70 -12.23
C HIS A 111 -0.02 -9.98 -11.64
N ILE A 112 -0.65 -10.80 -12.47
CA ILE A 112 -1.17 -12.14 -12.17
C ILE A 112 -0.84 -13.08 -13.35
N GLY A 113 0.45 -13.35 -13.50
CA GLY A 113 1.02 -14.09 -14.63
C GLY A 113 1.91 -13.21 -15.51
N SER A 114 2.74 -13.86 -16.33
CA SER A 114 3.88 -13.25 -17.04
C SER A 114 3.51 -12.09 -17.96
N GLU A 115 2.29 -12.09 -18.52
CA GLU A 115 1.80 -11.12 -19.51
C GLU A 115 0.49 -10.46 -19.07
N SER A 116 0.30 -10.28 -17.76
CA SER A 116 -0.94 -9.70 -17.22
C SER A 116 -0.68 -8.42 -16.47
N ILE A 117 -1.41 -7.36 -16.79
CA ILE A 117 -1.38 -6.11 -16.04
C ILE A 117 -2.79 -5.74 -15.57
N ILE A 118 -2.91 -5.62 -14.26
CA ILE A 118 -4.14 -5.19 -13.59
C ILE A 118 -3.90 -3.78 -13.09
N HIS A 119 -4.50 -2.84 -13.79
CA HIS A 119 -4.38 -1.42 -13.53
C HIS A 119 -5.76 -0.76 -13.70
N PRO A 120 -6.08 0.33 -12.97
CA PRO A 120 -7.38 0.99 -13.12
C PRO A 120 -7.74 1.37 -14.55
N PHE A 121 -6.74 1.66 -15.37
CA PHE A 121 -6.89 2.11 -16.76
C PHE A 121 -6.65 1.00 -17.80
N ILE A 122 -5.89 -0.03 -17.46
CA ILE A 122 -5.49 -1.12 -18.37
C ILE A 122 -5.84 -2.43 -17.68
N PHE A 123 -6.69 -3.23 -18.33
CA PHE A 123 -7.08 -4.53 -17.84
C PHE A 123 -6.77 -5.59 -18.90
N GLU A 124 -5.60 -6.20 -18.77
CA GLU A 124 -5.14 -7.25 -19.67
C GLU A 124 -4.86 -8.51 -18.85
N LEU A 125 -5.73 -9.51 -19.01
CA LEU A 125 -5.58 -10.83 -18.39
C LEU A 125 -5.63 -11.88 -19.49
N GLU A 126 -4.50 -12.51 -19.77
CA GLU A 126 -4.45 -13.64 -20.70
C GLU A 126 -4.82 -14.96 -20.02
N GLN A 127 -4.25 -15.22 -18.84
CA GLN A 127 -4.46 -16.46 -18.08
C GLN A 127 -4.67 -16.15 -16.61
N LEU A 128 -5.74 -16.71 -16.02
CA LEU A 128 -6.02 -16.59 -14.60
C LEU A 128 -5.61 -17.90 -13.90
N PRO A 129 -4.73 -17.85 -12.87
CA PRO A 129 -4.50 -19.00 -12.02
C PRO A 129 -5.82 -19.52 -11.45
N ALA A 130 -5.97 -20.83 -11.34
CA ALA A 130 -7.16 -21.47 -10.74
C ALA A 130 -7.16 -21.31 -9.20
N LEU A 131 -7.10 -20.06 -8.72
CA LEU A 131 -7.21 -19.67 -7.32
C LEU A 131 -8.56 -18.98 -7.13
N PRO A 132 -9.50 -19.54 -6.34
CA PRO A 132 -10.85 -18.99 -6.26
C PRO A 132 -10.91 -17.53 -5.79
N LEU A 133 -10.02 -17.08 -4.90
CA LEU A 133 -10.00 -15.67 -4.46
C LEU A 133 -9.72 -14.69 -5.59
N LEU A 134 -9.06 -15.12 -6.68
CA LEU A 134 -8.85 -14.27 -7.85
C LEU A 134 -10.13 -14.04 -8.65
N GLY A 135 -11.21 -14.78 -8.36
CA GLY A 135 -12.55 -14.43 -8.80
C GLY A 135 -13.02 -13.06 -8.30
N ALA A 136 -12.38 -12.49 -7.28
CA ALA A 136 -12.64 -11.13 -6.78
C ALA A 136 -12.04 -10.03 -7.66
N LEU A 137 -11.32 -10.36 -8.73
CA LEU A 137 -10.73 -9.36 -9.61
C LEU A 137 -11.80 -8.51 -10.30
N PRO A 138 -11.51 -7.21 -10.53
CA PRO A 138 -12.40 -6.36 -11.31
C PRO A 138 -12.58 -6.94 -12.71
N ARG A 139 -13.82 -7.00 -13.21
CA ARG A 139 -14.14 -7.48 -14.56
C ARG A 139 -14.09 -6.35 -15.59
N GLY A 140 -12.95 -5.66 -15.67
CA GLY A 140 -12.74 -4.53 -16.57
C GLY A 140 -11.94 -3.39 -15.95
N SER A 141 -11.82 -2.27 -16.68
CA SER A 141 -11.16 -1.06 -16.21
C SER A 141 -12.11 -0.20 -15.36
N PHE A 142 -11.62 0.24 -14.21
CA PHE A 142 -12.33 1.13 -13.29
C PHE A 142 -11.47 2.35 -12.98
N PRO A 143 -11.40 3.37 -13.85
CA PRO A 143 -10.50 4.50 -13.70
C PRO A 143 -10.67 5.25 -12.38
N TRP A 144 -11.89 5.30 -11.83
CA TRP A 144 -12.18 5.94 -10.55
C TRP A 144 -11.47 5.27 -9.36
N ALA A 145 -10.97 4.03 -9.50
CA ALA A 145 -10.19 3.36 -8.48
C ALA A 145 -8.90 4.13 -8.12
N ILE A 146 -8.39 4.97 -9.03
CA ILE A 146 -7.25 5.87 -8.77
C ILE A 146 -7.54 6.90 -7.67
N ALA A 147 -8.79 7.06 -7.24
CA ALA A 147 -9.12 7.87 -6.07
C ALA A 147 -8.37 7.39 -4.81
N GLY A 148 -7.89 6.14 -4.77
CA GLY A 148 -6.98 5.65 -3.73
C GLY A 148 -5.68 6.45 -3.65
N ALA A 149 -5.14 6.92 -4.77
CA ALA A 149 -3.95 7.80 -4.82
C ALA A 149 -4.17 9.10 -4.02
N LEU A 150 -5.38 9.67 -4.08
CA LEU A 150 -5.72 10.88 -3.32
C LEU A 150 -5.61 10.66 -1.81
N VAL A 151 -5.88 9.44 -1.34
CA VAL A 151 -5.74 9.07 0.07
C VAL A 151 -4.26 9.06 0.47
N VAL A 152 -3.38 8.52 -0.38
CA VAL A 152 -1.92 8.53 -0.14
C VAL A 152 -1.38 9.96 -0.10
N ILE A 153 -1.81 10.80 -1.05
CA ILE A 153 -1.48 12.23 -1.09
C ILE A 153 -1.97 12.94 0.19
N ALA A 154 -3.20 12.66 0.65
CA ALA A 154 -3.74 13.24 1.87
C ALA A 154 -2.92 12.85 3.11
N PHE A 155 -2.45 11.60 3.20
CA PHE A 155 -1.52 11.18 4.27
C PHE A 155 -0.20 11.94 4.19
N GLY A 156 0.38 12.09 3.01
CA GLY A 156 1.62 12.87 2.82
C GLY A 156 1.46 14.30 3.33
N PHE A 157 0.35 14.94 2.97
CA PHE A 157 0.01 16.28 3.42
C PHE A 157 -0.09 16.38 4.95
N PHE A 158 -0.81 15.45 5.57
CA PHE A 158 -1.03 15.43 7.01
C PHE A 158 0.24 15.13 7.81
N ILE A 159 1.02 14.14 7.38
CA ILE A 159 2.30 13.77 8.01
C ILE A 159 3.25 14.95 7.99
N HIS A 160 3.39 15.64 6.84
CA HIS A 160 4.26 16.81 6.76
C HIS A 160 3.84 17.89 7.76
N ARG A 161 2.54 18.22 7.85
CA ARG A 161 2.05 19.20 8.83
C ARG A 161 2.36 18.80 10.27
N ARG A 162 2.13 17.53 10.61
CA ARG A 162 2.34 17.01 11.97
C ARG A 162 3.82 17.03 12.35
N LEU A 163 4.70 16.65 11.43
CA LEU A 163 6.14 16.63 11.67
C LEU A 163 6.73 18.05 11.73
N LEU A 164 6.30 18.93 10.82
CA LEU A 164 6.73 20.32 10.81
C LEU A 164 6.28 21.05 12.09
N ALA A 165 5.03 20.90 12.51
CA ALA A 165 4.54 21.54 13.74
C ALA A 165 5.27 21.05 15.01
N ARG A 166 5.81 19.82 15.00
CA ARG A 166 6.45 19.22 16.18
C ARG A 166 7.97 19.41 16.21
N PHE A 167 8.62 19.38 15.06
CA PHE A 167 10.09 19.34 14.96
C PHE A 167 10.67 20.39 14.02
N GLY A 168 9.85 21.17 13.32
CA GLY A 168 10.27 22.29 12.47
C GLY A 168 11.07 21.94 11.22
N GLY A 169 11.41 20.67 10.98
CA GLY A 169 12.44 20.31 10.00
C GLY A 169 11.94 19.51 8.80
N ASP A 170 12.32 19.96 7.60
CA ASP A 170 12.23 19.21 6.33
C ASP A 170 12.94 17.84 6.42
N LEU A 171 14.03 17.75 7.19
CA LEU A 171 14.75 16.50 7.43
C LEU A 171 13.86 15.39 8.01
N THR A 172 12.98 15.72 8.96
CA THR A 172 12.08 14.72 9.57
C THR A 172 11.02 14.21 8.58
N SER A 173 10.58 15.09 7.66
CA SER A 173 9.67 14.69 6.58
C SER A 173 10.38 13.80 5.56
N ALA A 174 11.65 14.08 5.25
CA ALA A 174 12.48 13.23 4.40
C ALA A 174 12.71 11.84 5.02
N ILE A 175 12.93 11.76 6.33
CA ILE A 175 13.04 10.47 7.05
C ILE A 175 11.73 9.69 6.95
N ALA A 176 10.58 10.35 7.13
CA ALA A 176 9.27 9.69 7.00
C ALA A 176 9.05 9.16 5.57
N LEU A 177 9.40 9.94 4.55
CA LEU A 177 9.31 9.53 3.15
C LEU A 177 10.22 8.33 2.85
N ALA A 178 11.48 8.37 3.31
CA ALA A 178 12.43 7.27 3.14
C ALA A 178 11.98 5.99 3.85
N ALA A 179 11.45 6.11 5.08
CA ALA A 179 10.88 4.98 5.80
C ALA A 179 9.66 4.40 5.08
N PHE A 180 8.77 5.26 4.57
CA PHE A 180 7.59 4.81 3.82
C PHE A 180 7.98 4.08 2.53
N PHE A 181 8.92 4.64 1.76
CA PHE A 181 9.49 3.98 0.60
C PHE A 181 10.08 2.62 0.97
N THR A 182 10.89 2.55 2.03
CA THR A 182 11.54 1.32 2.48
C THR A 182 10.52 0.24 2.88
N PHE A 183 9.48 0.61 3.64
CA PHE A 183 8.42 -0.32 4.03
C PHE A 183 7.58 -0.78 2.83
N SER A 184 7.25 0.13 1.91
CA SER A 184 6.51 -0.23 0.69
C SER A 184 7.31 -1.12 -0.25
N LEU A 185 8.63 -0.91 -0.37
CA LEU A 185 9.54 -1.77 -1.11
C LEU A 185 9.60 -3.17 -0.49
N PHE A 186 9.69 -3.22 0.84
CA PHE A 186 9.69 -4.47 1.57
C PHE A 186 8.38 -5.25 1.41
N LEU A 187 7.23 -4.57 1.44
CA LEU A 187 5.94 -5.17 1.11
C LEU A 187 5.91 -5.69 -0.32
N ALA A 188 6.37 -4.90 -1.30
CA ALA A 188 6.38 -5.33 -2.69
C ALA A 188 7.22 -6.60 -2.86
N LEU A 189 8.44 -6.64 -2.31
CA LEU A 189 9.34 -7.79 -2.39
C LEU A 189 8.80 -9.05 -1.70
N THR A 190 8.00 -8.90 -0.65
CA THR A 190 7.41 -10.04 0.08
C THR A 190 6.07 -10.48 -0.46
N ALA A 191 5.34 -9.57 -1.12
CA ALA A 191 4.04 -9.84 -1.74
C ALA A 191 4.13 -10.26 -3.21
N SER A 192 5.29 -10.09 -3.85
CA SER A 192 5.55 -10.53 -5.22
C SER A 192 6.34 -11.82 -5.29
N GLY A 193 6.04 -12.65 -6.28
CA GLY A 193 6.72 -13.92 -6.50
C GLY A 193 6.30 -14.57 -7.81
N GLN A 194 6.93 -15.69 -8.14
CA GLN A 194 6.59 -16.51 -9.32
C GLN A 194 5.80 -17.73 -8.87
N LEU A 195 4.70 -18.05 -9.57
CA LEU A 195 4.00 -19.32 -9.38
C LEU A 195 4.65 -20.36 -10.29
N ILE A 196 5.11 -21.48 -9.70
CA ILE A 196 5.52 -22.81 -10.22
C ILE A 196 5.97 -22.97 -11.70
N THR A 197 5.30 -22.39 -12.70
CA THR A 197 5.60 -22.49 -14.13
C THR A 197 5.99 -21.13 -14.72
N ASP A 198 6.82 -21.13 -15.77
CA ASP A 198 7.29 -19.89 -16.45
C ASP A 198 6.14 -19.05 -17.07
N VAL A 199 4.97 -19.65 -17.26
CA VAL A 199 3.74 -19.01 -17.77
C VAL A 199 3.03 -18.17 -16.68
N LEU A 200 3.31 -18.41 -15.40
CA LEU A 200 2.79 -17.65 -14.27
C LEU A 200 3.89 -16.82 -13.56
N GLY A 201 4.87 -16.37 -14.36
CA GLY A 201 6.19 -15.93 -13.92
C GLY A 201 6.25 -14.68 -13.04
N GLU A 202 5.17 -13.93 -12.87
CA GLU A 202 5.11 -12.84 -11.89
C GLU A 202 3.69 -12.67 -11.35
N VAL A 203 3.53 -12.72 -10.03
CA VAL A 203 2.27 -12.42 -9.35
C VAL A 203 2.50 -11.51 -8.16
N GLY A 204 1.73 -10.42 -8.12
CA GLY A 204 1.79 -9.40 -7.09
C GLY A 204 2.12 -8.01 -7.63
N PRO A 205 2.38 -7.04 -6.74
CA PRO A 205 2.82 -5.70 -7.13
C PRO A 205 4.23 -5.74 -7.73
N SER A 206 4.52 -4.89 -8.71
CA SER A 206 5.91 -4.77 -9.21
C SER A 206 6.85 -4.24 -8.11
N TRP A 207 8.01 -4.86 -7.96
CA TRP A 207 8.95 -4.55 -6.88
C TRP A 207 9.47 -3.10 -6.89
N TRP A 208 9.47 -2.43 -8.06
CA TRP A 208 9.99 -1.06 -8.21
C TRP A 208 8.91 -0.01 -8.45
N ARG A 209 7.86 -0.28 -9.26
CA ARG A 209 6.81 0.74 -9.53
C ARG A 209 5.97 0.96 -8.29
N PHE A 210 5.64 -0.10 -7.55
CA PHE A 210 4.83 -0.01 -6.33
C PHE A 210 5.40 0.98 -5.31
N PRO A 211 6.65 0.82 -4.83
CA PRO A 211 7.20 1.76 -3.85
C PRO A 211 7.43 3.16 -4.42
N LEU A 212 7.78 3.29 -5.70
CA LEU A 212 8.00 4.61 -6.32
C LEU A 212 6.71 5.40 -6.48
N VAL A 213 5.64 4.77 -6.94
CA VAL A 213 4.33 5.44 -7.10
C VAL A 213 3.81 5.87 -5.74
N LEU A 214 3.77 4.96 -4.76
CA LEU A 214 3.30 5.29 -3.40
C LEU A 214 4.15 6.38 -2.73
N ALA A 215 5.48 6.30 -2.82
CA ALA A 215 6.35 7.33 -2.27
C ALA A 215 6.20 8.66 -3.04
N GLY A 216 6.00 8.62 -4.35
CA GLY A 216 5.73 9.79 -5.18
C GLY A 216 4.44 10.50 -4.78
N GLU A 217 3.35 9.75 -4.60
CA GLU A 217 2.07 10.27 -4.10
C GLU A 217 2.21 10.89 -2.71
N LEU A 218 2.91 10.20 -1.80
CA LEU A 218 3.16 10.74 -0.48
C LEU A 218 3.98 12.03 -0.55
N ALA A 219 5.04 12.07 -1.37
CA ALA A 219 5.89 13.24 -1.57
C ALA A 219 5.11 14.41 -2.19
N LEU A 220 4.21 14.14 -3.14
CA LEU A 220 3.30 15.14 -3.69
C LEU A 220 2.43 15.75 -2.59
N GLY A 221 1.87 14.93 -1.70
CA GLY A 221 1.13 15.39 -0.52
C GLY A 221 1.97 16.30 0.39
N MET A 222 3.21 15.89 0.69
CA MET A 222 4.13 16.69 1.50
C MET A 222 4.46 18.04 0.82
N ALA A 223 4.71 18.03 -0.48
CA ALA A 223 5.02 19.23 -1.27
C ALA A 223 3.83 20.21 -1.31
N LEU A 224 2.60 19.71 -1.49
CA LEU A 224 1.38 20.52 -1.42
C LEU A 224 1.22 21.20 -0.06
N SER A 225 1.54 20.47 1.01
CA SER A 225 1.49 20.99 2.37
C SER A 225 2.50 22.13 2.59
N LYS A 226 3.75 21.93 2.14
CA LYS A 226 4.80 22.95 2.18
C LYS A 226 4.40 24.20 1.38
N GLY A 227 3.90 24.02 0.16
CA GLY A 227 3.43 25.11 -0.70
C GLY A 227 2.27 25.90 -0.06
N ALA A 228 1.30 25.21 0.55
CA ALA A 228 0.18 25.85 1.24
C ALA A 228 0.62 26.69 2.44
N ILE A 229 1.68 26.28 3.14
CA ILE A 229 2.25 27.04 4.28
C ILE A 229 2.96 28.29 3.76
N LEU A 230 3.83 28.16 2.75
CA LEU A 230 4.54 29.30 2.16
C LEU A 230 3.58 30.33 1.56
N ALA A 231 2.50 29.87 0.92
CA ALA A 231 1.46 30.75 0.40
C ALA A 231 0.79 31.58 1.50
N ARG A 232 0.50 30.97 2.67
CA ARG A 232 -0.07 31.69 3.82
C ARG A 232 0.89 32.75 4.37
N VAL A 233 2.16 32.38 4.59
CA VAL A 233 3.18 33.33 5.08
C VAL A 233 3.30 34.54 4.14
N LYS A 234 3.35 34.31 2.83
CA LYS A 234 3.45 35.39 1.83
C LYS A 234 2.20 36.28 1.79
N LEU A 235 1.02 35.73 2.05
CA LEU A 235 -0.22 36.51 2.13
C LEU A 235 -0.25 37.38 3.38
N ASP A 236 0.21 36.86 4.52
CA ASP A 236 0.29 37.60 5.78
C ASP A 236 1.31 38.74 5.69
N GLU A 237 2.46 38.52 5.05
CA GLU A 237 3.46 39.58 4.77
C GLU A 237 2.89 40.69 3.88
N ARG A 238 2.16 40.33 2.82
CA ARG A 238 1.51 41.31 1.91
C ARG A 238 0.41 42.11 2.61
N ALA A 239 -0.33 41.49 3.52
CA ALA A 239 -1.34 42.19 4.32
C ALA A 239 -0.66 43.22 5.23
N LYS A 240 0.41 42.82 5.93
CA LYS A 240 1.15 43.70 6.84
C LYS A 240 1.81 44.89 6.13
N SER A 241 2.41 44.68 4.95
CA SER A 241 3.02 45.76 4.17
C SER A 241 2.00 46.78 3.66
N ARG A 242 0.77 46.35 3.36
CA ARG A 242 -0.32 47.24 2.93
C ARG A 242 -0.80 48.13 4.08
N ASP A 243 -0.87 47.59 5.29
CA ASP A 243 -1.32 48.33 6.47
C ASP A 243 -0.25 49.32 6.97
N GLU A 244 1.05 48.99 6.82
CA GLU A 244 2.16 49.91 7.14
C GLU A 244 2.28 51.08 6.15
N GLY A 245 2.01 50.86 4.86
CA GLY A 245 1.98 51.93 3.85
C GLY A 245 0.78 52.88 3.94
N LEU A 246 -0.21 52.57 4.79
CA LEU A 246 -1.41 53.40 5.03
C LEU A 246 -1.32 54.25 6.30
N LYS A 247 -0.25 54.15 7.09
CA LYS A 247 -0.05 55.02 8.26
C LYS A 247 0.46 56.41 7.81
N PRO A 248 -0.26 57.50 8.15
CA PRO A 248 0.10 58.86 7.76
C PRO A 248 1.35 59.38 8.48
#